data_AF-A0A7T8KBE6-F1
#
_entry.id   AF-A0A7T8KBE6-F1
#
_cell.length_a   1.000
_cell.length_b   1.000
_cell.length_c   1.000
_cell.angle_alpha   90.00
_cell.angle_beta   90.00
_cell.angle_gamma   90.00
#
_symmetry.space_group_name_H-M   'P 1'
#
loop_
_entity.id
_entity.type
_entity.pdbx_description
1 polymer ?
#
loop_
_entity_poly.entity_id
_entity_poly.type
_entity_poly.pdbx_seq_one_letter_code
_entity_poly.pdbx_strand_id
1 'polypeptide(L)'
;MDHLRRLKDGELSTWSAHYVKKEWPARDQLVPEARNIIHEPFVDREKILIPLLHLKLGLMKQFTRALDKDGRCLNYLCRAFPRLTSEKVKAGIFDRPQIRKLIKDTEFQNSMNTLECAR
;
A
#
# COMPACT_ATOMS: atom_id res chain seq x y z
N MET A 1 -4.29 -42.10 -20.03
CA MET A 1 -3.07 -42.32 -19.23
C MET A 1 -3.23 -41.55 -17.95
N ASP A 2 -3.88 -42.24 -17.00
CA ASP A 2 -4.24 -41.75 -15.68
C ASP A 2 -3.00 -41.54 -14.80
N HIS A 3 -2.93 -40.37 -14.16
CA HIS A 3 -2.14 -40.19 -12.95
C HIS A 3 -3.02 -39.63 -11.83
N LEU A 4 -3.99 -40.45 -11.41
CA LEU A 4 -4.67 -40.31 -10.13
C LEU A 4 -3.66 -40.55 -9.01
N ARG A 5 -3.12 -39.47 -8.43
CA ARG A 5 -2.45 -39.54 -7.14
C ARG A 5 -3.52 -39.56 -6.05
N ARG A 6 -3.84 -40.77 -5.59
CA ARG A 6 -4.72 -41.08 -4.46
C ARG A 6 -4.22 -40.34 -3.22
N LEU A 7 -4.85 -39.23 -2.85
CA LEU A 7 -4.69 -38.63 -1.53
C LEU A 7 -5.54 -39.44 -0.54
N LYS A 8 -4.84 -40.06 0.40
CA LYS A 8 -5.41 -40.72 1.56
C LYS A 8 -6.09 -39.67 2.45
N ASP A 9 -7.22 -40.07 3.00
CA ASP A 9 -7.84 -39.60 4.24
C ASP A 9 -8.32 -38.13 4.27
N GLY A 10 -9.61 -37.96 3.93
CA GLY A 10 -10.58 -37.29 4.82
C GLY A 10 -10.50 -35.79 5.10
N GLU A 11 -9.48 -35.06 4.68
CA GLU A 11 -9.43 -33.60 4.85
C GLU A 11 -9.77 -32.89 3.55
N LEU A 12 -11.00 -32.35 3.50
CA LEU A 12 -11.38 -31.39 2.46
C LEU A 12 -10.35 -30.25 2.45
N SER A 13 -9.69 -30.08 1.30
CA SER A 13 -8.76 -28.98 1.09
C SER A 13 -9.46 -27.66 1.39
N THR A 14 -8.88 -26.90 2.31
CA THR A 14 -9.38 -25.63 2.86
C THR A 14 -9.78 -24.60 1.80
N TRP A 15 -9.30 -24.75 0.57
CA TRP A 15 -9.60 -23.89 -0.58
C TRP A 15 -11.02 -24.04 -1.13
N SER A 16 -11.60 -25.24 -1.10
CA SER A 16 -12.94 -25.50 -1.64
C SER A 16 -14.06 -25.05 -0.69
N ALA A 17 -13.75 -24.91 0.60
CA ALA A 17 -14.71 -24.48 1.62
C ALA A 17 -15.02 -22.97 1.55
N HIS A 18 -14.18 -22.15 0.92
CA HIS A 18 -14.36 -20.69 0.87
C HIS A 18 -15.69 -20.27 0.20
N TYR A 19 -16.18 -21.05 -0.76
CA TYR A 19 -17.47 -20.80 -1.44
C TYR A 19 -18.64 -21.57 -0.85
N VAL A 20 -18.39 -22.45 0.13
CA VAL A 20 -19.40 -23.32 0.76
C VAL A 20 -19.74 -22.83 2.17
N LYS A 21 -18.79 -22.21 2.86
CA LYS A 21 -18.94 -21.73 4.23
C LYS A 21 -19.71 -20.40 4.26
N LYS A 22 -20.98 -20.47 4.65
CA LYS A 22 -21.89 -19.31 4.73
C LYS A 22 -21.84 -18.59 6.08
N GLU A 23 -21.48 -19.31 7.15
CA GLU A 23 -21.38 -18.78 8.50
C GLU A 23 -19.94 -18.85 9.01
N TRP A 24 -19.43 -17.69 9.42
CA TRP A 24 -18.11 -17.55 10.02
C TRP A 24 -18.24 -17.57 11.54
N PRO A 25 -17.37 -18.29 12.27
CA PRO A 25 -17.42 -18.30 13.72
C PRO A 25 -17.25 -16.88 14.26
N ALA A 26 -18.04 -16.55 15.28
CA ALA A 26 -17.92 -15.28 15.98
C ALA A 26 -16.51 -15.18 16.59
N ARG A 27 -15.95 -13.97 16.60
CA ARG A 27 -14.64 -13.73 17.19
C ARG A 27 -14.80 -13.59 18.70
N ASP A 28 -14.23 -14.53 19.44
CA ASP A 28 -14.39 -14.57 20.91
C ASP A 28 -13.54 -13.52 21.66
N GLN A 29 -12.43 -13.04 21.07
CA GLN A 29 -11.51 -12.13 21.75
C GLN A 29 -11.20 -10.87 20.91
N LEU A 30 -11.67 -9.74 21.43
CA LEU A 30 -11.27 -8.38 21.04
C LEU A 30 -10.35 -7.82 22.11
N VAL A 31 -9.22 -8.48 22.36
CA VAL A 31 -8.21 -7.97 23.30
C VAL A 31 -7.36 -6.94 22.54
N PRO A 32 -7.43 -5.64 22.87
CA PRO A 32 -6.48 -4.67 22.33
C PRO A 32 -5.06 -5.15 22.65
N GLU A 33 -4.13 -5.03 21.70
CA GLU A 33 -2.73 -5.52 21.77
C GLU A 33 -2.48 -7.00 21.45
N ALA A 34 -3.52 -7.84 21.36
CA ALA A 34 -3.33 -9.19 20.82
C ALA A 34 -3.11 -9.14 19.29
N ARG A 35 -2.17 -9.95 18.77
CA ARG A 35 -1.92 -10.06 17.32
C ARG A 35 -3.22 -10.50 16.63
N ASN A 36 -3.74 -9.67 15.71
CA ASN A 36 -4.93 -9.99 14.91
C ASN A 36 -4.61 -10.96 13.76
N ILE A 37 -3.99 -12.09 14.09
CA ILE A 37 -3.56 -13.12 13.15
C ILE A 37 -4.22 -14.42 13.63
N ILE A 38 -5.31 -14.82 12.98
CA ILE A 38 -6.10 -16.01 13.35
C ILE A 38 -5.35 -17.30 12.99
N HIS A 39 -4.57 -17.26 11.92
CA HIS A 39 -3.81 -18.39 11.40
C HIS A 39 -2.37 -18.00 11.17
N GLU A 40 -1.46 -18.93 11.42
CA GLU A 40 -0.04 -18.75 11.10
C GLU A 40 0.12 -18.40 9.61
N PRO A 41 0.92 -17.38 9.27
CA PRO A 41 1.11 -17.00 7.87
C PRO A 41 1.71 -18.16 7.08
N PHE A 42 1.07 -18.50 5.97
CA PHE A 42 1.51 -19.60 5.09
C PHE A 42 2.87 -19.35 4.41
N VAL A 43 3.32 -18.10 4.40
CA VAL A 43 4.58 -17.66 3.79
C VAL A 43 5.41 -16.99 4.87
N ASP A 44 6.65 -17.44 5.04
CA ASP A 44 7.62 -16.79 5.92
C ASP A 44 7.71 -15.30 5.60
N ARG A 45 7.74 -14.46 6.64
CA ARG A 45 7.75 -13.00 6.47
C ARG A 45 8.88 -12.53 5.55
N GLU A 46 10.04 -13.17 5.62
CA GLU A 46 11.24 -12.88 4.81
C GLU A 46 11.02 -13.14 3.32
N LYS A 47 10.06 -14.01 2.97
CA LYS A 47 9.69 -14.37 1.60
C LYS A 47 8.53 -13.54 1.06
N ILE A 48 7.93 -12.67 1.88
CA ILE A 48 6.86 -11.77 1.45
C ILE A 48 7.47 -10.61 0.65
N LEU A 49 7.41 -10.71 -0.67
CA LEU A 49 7.75 -9.61 -1.56
C LEU A 49 6.61 -8.59 -1.55
N ILE A 50 6.78 -7.49 -0.80
CA ILE A 50 5.88 -6.35 -0.91
C ILE A 50 6.08 -5.74 -2.30
N PRO A 51 5.02 -5.62 -3.13
CA PRO A 51 5.19 -5.00 -4.43
C PRO A 51 5.69 -3.57 -4.22
N LEU A 52 6.87 -3.28 -4.76
CA LEU A 52 7.55 -1.97 -4.68
C LEU A 52 6.63 -0.80 -5.09
N LEU A 53 5.56 -1.10 -5.84
CA LEU A 53 4.51 -0.14 -6.14
C LEU A 53 3.79 0.40 -4.91
N HIS A 54 3.26 -0.45 -4.03
CA HIS A 54 2.41 0.00 -2.93
C HIS A 54 3.19 0.85 -1.94
N LEU A 55 4.46 0.50 -1.72
CA LEU A 55 5.37 1.31 -0.91
C LEU A 55 5.59 2.68 -1.54
N LYS A 56 5.88 2.75 -2.83
CA LYS A 56 6.13 4.03 -3.52
C LYS A 56 4.92 4.97 -3.53
N LEU A 57 3.71 4.41 -3.72
CA LEU A 57 2.47 5.19 -3.63
C LEU A 57 2.20 5.65 -2.19
N GLY A 58 2.42 4.76 -1.21
CA GLY A 58 2.27 5.08 0.21
C GLY A 58 3.21 6.19 0.67
N LEU A 59 4.49 6.12 0.28
CA LEU A 59 5.50 7.13 0.60
C LEU A 59 5.16 8.49 -0.02
N MET A 60 4.79 8.53 -1.31
CA MET A 60 4.38 9.78 -1.94
C MET A 60 3.19 10.41 -1.22
N LYS A 61 2.23 9.58 -0.80
CA LYS A 61 1.05 10.02 -0.06
C LYS A 61 1.39 10.62 1.30
N GLN A 62 2.30 9.99 2.04
CA GLN A 62 2.77 10.49 3.33
C GLN A 62 3.56 11.78 3.17
N PHE A 63 4.47 11.83 2.19
CA PHE A 63 5.28 13.00 1.87
C PHE A 63 4.41 14.23 1.60
N THR A 64 3.44 14.15 0.67
CA THR A 64 2.57 15.29 0.36
C THR A 64 1.68 15.73 1.52
N ARG A 65 1.34 14.83 2.44
CA ARG A 65 0.55 15.17 3.63
C ARG A 65 1.38 15.89 4.69
N ALA A 66 2.70 15.67 4.69
CA ALA A 66 3.64 16.31 5.61
C ALA A 66 4.10 17.69 5.11
N LEU A 67 3.91 17.99 3.82
CA LEU A 67 4.20 19.31 3.26
C LEU A 67 3.34 20.40 3.91
N ASP A 68 3.89 21.59 3.97
CA ASP A 68 3.14 22.77 4.37
C ASP A 68 1.99 23.05 3.36
N LYS A 69 0.79 23.29 3.88
CA LYS A 69 -0.45 23.45 3.08
C LYS A 69 -0.43 24.68 2.19
N ASP A 70 0.34 25.69 2.59
CA ASP A 70 0.56 26.92 1.85
C ASP A 70 2.01 27.05 1.36
N GLY A 71 2.78 25.95 1.50
CA GLY A 71 4.19 25.87 1.17
C GLY A 71 4.48 26.00 -0.32
N ARG A 72 5.69 26.47 -0.64
CA ARG A 72 6.18 26.60 -2.02
C ARG A 72 6.16 25.26 -2.77
N CYS A 73 6.54 24.17 -2.10
CA CYS A 73 6.59 22.83 -2.67
C CYS A 73 5.19 22.33 -3.10
N LEU A 74 4.18 22.47 -2.24
CA LEU A 74 2.82 22.06 -2.56
C LEU A 74 2.21 22.91 -3.70
N ASN A 75 2.48 24.23 -3.69
CA ASN A 75 2.08 25.13 -4.77
C ASN A 75 2.74 24.75 -6.11
N TYR A 76 4.01 24.36 -6.08
CA TYR A 76 4.71 23.84 -7.24
C TYR A 76 4.05 22.55 -7.75
N LEU A 77 3.71 21.60 -6.88
CA LEU A 77 3.04 20.35 -7.26
C LEU A 77 1.70 20.60 -7.97
N CYS A 78 0.89 21.52 -7.45
CA CYS A 78 -0.37 21.93 -8.09
C CYS A 78 -0.15 22.49 -9.51
N ARG A 79 0.93 23.26 -9.71
CA ARG A 79 1.29 23.82 -11.02
C ARG A 79 1.90 22.79 -11.98
N ALA A 80 2.71 21.87 -11.46
CA ALA A 80 3.37 20.83 -12.24
C ALA A 80 2.39 19.80 -12.81
N PHE A 81 1.25 19.61 -12.14
CA PHE A 81 0.20 18.69 -12.53
C PHE A 81 -1.17 19.38 -12.61
N PRO A 82 -1.40 20.27 -13.61
CA PRO A 82 -2.65 21.03 -13.72
C PRO A 82 -3.88 20.15 -14.01
N ARG A 83 -3.67 18.89 -14.43
CA ARG A 83 -4.72 17.89 -14.61
C ARG A 83 -5.19 17.25 -13.30
N LEU A 84 -4.42 17.38 -12.23
CA LEU A 84 -4.81 16.96 -10.90
C LEU A 84 -5.48 18.11 -10.18
N THR A 85 -6.53 17.82 -9.42
CA THR A 85 -7.15 18.82 -8.56
C THR A 85 -6.26 19.07 -7.35
N SER A 86 -6.39 20.24 -6.73
CA SER A 86 -5.59 20.61 -5.56
C SER A 86 -5.76 19.61 -4.40
N GLU A 87 -6.95 19.04 -4.28
CA GLU A 87 -7.31 18.06 -3.25
C GLU A 87 -6.62 16.72 -3.50
N LYS A 88 -6.48 16.30 -4.77
CA LYS A 88 -5.73 15.09 -5.12
C LYS A 88 -4.25 15.24 -4.82
N VAL A 89 -3.67 16.41 -5.11
CA VAL A 89 -2.27 16.74 -4.80
C VAL A 89 -2.04 16.75 -3.28
N LYS A 90 -2.89 17.45 -2.51
CA LYS A 90 -2.87 17.47 -1.04
C LYS A 90 -3.07 16.09 -0.42
N ALA A 91 -3.94 15.27 -1.02
CA ALA A 91 -4.17 13.91 -0.59
C ALA A 91 -3.06 12.93 -1.00
N GLY A 92 -2.11 13.38 -1.83
CA GLY A 92 -0.99 12.57 -2.28
C GLY A 92 -1.32 11.50 -3.30
N ILE A 93 -2.36 11.74 -4.10
CA ILE A 93 -2.87 10.80 -5.08
C ILE A 93 -2.16 11.06 -6.42
N PHE A 94 -1.13 10.26 -6.68
CA PHE A 94 -0.36 10.29 -7.92
C PHE A 94 -0.29 8.91 -8.56
N ASP A 95 -0.16 8.87 -9.88
CA ASP A 95 0.16 7.66 -10.62
C ASP A 95 1.68 7.42 -10.73
N ARG A 96 2.07 6.21 -11.16
CA ARG A 96 3.50 5.88 -11.31
C ARG A 96 4.24 6.84 -12.25
N PRO A 97 3.72 7.19 -13.46
CA PRO A 97 4.36 8.18 -14.33
C PRO A 97 4.59 9.54 -13.68
N GLN A 98 3.61 10.08 -12.95
CA GLN A 98 3.71 11.37 -12.27
C GLN A 98 4.81 11.35 -11.21
N ILE A 99 4.87 10.31 -10.38
CA ILE A 99 5.93 10.16 -9.37
C ILE A 99 7.30 10.01 -10.03
N ARG A 100 7.40 9.25 -11.14
CA ARG A 100 8.66 9.11 -11.89
C ARG A 100 9.11 10.43 -12.50
N LYS A 101 8.19 11.26 -13.00
CA LYS A 101 8.47 12.60 -13.49
C LYS A 101 9.00 13.47 -12.36
N LEU A 102 8.31 13.48 -11.23
CA LEU A 102 8.66 14.29 -10.06
C LEU A 102 10.05 13.97 -9.50
N ILE A 103 10.41 12.69 -9.38
CA ILE A 103 11.72 12.27 -8.89
C ILE A 103 12.87 12.74 -9.80
N LYS A 104 12.61 12.92 -11.09
CA LYS A 104 13.59 13.38 -12.07
C LYS A 104 13.61 14.91 -12.22
N ASP A 105 12.67 15.60 -11.61
CA ASP A 105 12.48 17.04 -11.76
C ASP A 105 13.36 17.79 -10.76
N THR A 106 14.36 18.51 -11.26
CA THR A 106 15.26 19.31 -10.43
C THR A 106 14.55 20.53 -9.84
N GLU A 107 13.55 21.09 -10.54
CA GLU A 107 12.79 22.24 -10.05
C GLU A 107 11.89 21.87 -8.87
N PHE A 108 11.43 20.63 -8.82
CA PHE A 108 10.76 20.11 -7.65
C PHE A 108 11.66 20.15 -6.41
N GLN A 109 12.93 19.77 -6.52
CA GLN A 109 13.86 19.84 -5.40
C GLN A 109 14.13 21.28 -4.96
N ASN A 110 14.25 22.20 -5.92
CA ASN A 110 14.42 23.63 -5.66
C ASN A 110 13.18 24.27 -4.99
N SER A 111 12.01 23.65 -5.13
CA SER A 111 10.77 24.12 -4.51
C SER A 111 10.64 23.77 -3.03
N MET A 112 11.43 22.80 -2.54
CA MET A 112 11.40 22.33 -1.15
C MET A 112 12.16 23.29 -0.23
N ASN A 113 11.63 23.50 0.98
CA ASN A 113 12.33 24.24 2.02
C ASN A 113 13.40 23.39 2.72
N THR A 114 14.23 24.00 3.57
CA THR A 114 15.33 23.32 4.27
C THR A 114 14.85 22.19 5.19
N LEU A 115 13.66 22.30 5.77
CA LEU A 115 13.06 21.26 6.63
C LEU A 115 12.47 20.10 5.81
N GLU A 116 11.86 20.40 4.67
CA GLU A 116 11.32 19.41 3.72
C GLU A 116 12.42 18.62 3.01
N CYS A 117 13.61 19.23 2.89
CA CYS A 117 14.81 18.60 2.33
C CYS A 117 15.67 17.88 3.39
N ALA A 118 15.50 18.23 4.67
CA ALA A 118 16.25 17.61 5.76
C ALA A 118 15.79 16.16 6.01
N ARG A 119 16.77 15.28 6.25
CA ARG A 119 16.58 13.85 6.57
C ARG A 119 16.32 13.63 8.04
#